data_AF-A0A7V7DZW5-F1
#
_entry.id   AF-A0A7V7DZW5-F1
#
_cell.length_a   1.000
_cell.length_b   1.000
_cell.length_c   1.000
_cell.angle_alpha   90.00
_cell.angle_beta   90.00
_cell.angle_gamma   90.00
#
_symmetry.space_group_name_H-M   'P 1'
#
loop_
_entity.id
_entity.type
_entity.pdbx_description
1 polymer ?
#
loop_
_entity_poly.entity_id
_entity_poly.type
_entity_poly.pdbx_seq_one_letter_code
_entity_poly.pdbx_strand_id
1 'polypeptide(L)'
;KIIQGLEPKPARQFTNEEPQYITPDIYVYKFEDEFVIMLNDDGMPKLRVNALYKRAINGEGEVSDSTKEYIQEKLRSATWLIRSIHQRQKTIFRVMESIVRFQREFFEKGIAYLKPMVLRDVAQDISMHESTISRVTTNKYAYTPQGIFELKYFFNSSISRIHGEAIASASVQDKIRQIIVSENPKKPYSDSKISELLEEANIDIARRTVAKYREMMKVLPSSKRKQF
;
A
#
# COMPACT_ATOMS: atom_id res chain seq x y z
N LYS A 1 -29.25 26.03 -23.60
CA LYS A 1 -28.68 24.72 -23.20
C LYS A 1 -28.17 23.94 -24.44
N ILE A 2 -27.38 24.55 -25.33
CA ILE A 2 -26.84 23.88 -26.53
C ILE A 2 -25.45 23.27 -26.22
N ILE A 3 -24.61 24.00 -25.49
CA ILE A 3 -23.25 23.58 -25.15
C ILE A 3 -23.19 22.34 -24.25
N GLN A 4 -24.20 22.12 -23.39
CA GLN A 4 -24.27 20.92 -22.54
C GLN A 4 -24.61 19.63 -23.30
N GLY A 5 -25.12 19.73 -24.53
CA GLY A 5 -25.42 18.57 -25.38
C GLY A 5 -24.22 18.10 -26.23
N LEU A 6 -23.10 18.83 -26.19
CA LEU A 6 -21.89 18.48 -26.92
C LEU A 6 -21.04 17.53 -26.08
N GLU A 7 -20.57 16.44 -26.70
CA GLU A 7 -19.66 15.49 -26.07
C GLU A 7 -18.29 16.15 -25.86
N PRO A 8 -17.83 16.38 -24.61
CA PRO A 8 -16.55 17.03 -24.34
C PRO A 8 -15.35 16.13 -24.65
N LYS A 9 -15.53 14.81 -24.78
CA LYS A 9 -14.46 13.84 -25.06
C LYS A 9 -14.87 12.86 -26.17
N PRO A 10 -15.06 13.33 -27.41
CA PRO A 10 -15.60 12.52 -28.50
C PRO A 10 -14.71 11.31 -28.87
N ALA A 11 -13.40 11.38 -28.59
CA ALA A 11 -12.46 10.29 -28.84
C ALA A 11 -12.52 9.14 -27.81
N ARG A 12 -13.23 9.29 -26.68
CA ARG A 12 -13.24 8.29 -25.58
C ARG A 12 -13.75 6.92 -26.01
N GLN A 13 -14.65 6.86 -27.00
CA GLN A 13 -15.20 5.62 -27.53
C GLN A 13 -14.23 4.88 -28.47
N PHE A 14 -13.15 5.54 -28.90
CA PHE A 14 -12.13 4.99 -29.79
C PHE A 14 -10.85 4.58 -29.05
N THR A 15 -10.82 4.75 -27.73
CA THR A 15 -9.70 4.32 -26.88
C THR A 15 -9.85 2.83 -26.56
N ASN A 16 -8.91 2.02 -27.05
CA ASN A 16 -8.79 0.59 -26.74
C ASN A 16 -7.86 0.33 -25.54
N GLU A 17 -7.64 1.30 -24.66
CA GLU A 17 -6.83 1.07 -23.46
C GLU A 17 -7.58 0.12 -22.53
N GLU A 18 -7.07 -1.10 -22.41
CA GLU A 18 -7.56 -2.03 -21.40
C GLU A 18 -7.25 -1.47 -20.01
N PRO A 19 -8.22 -1.49 -19.08
CA PRO A 19 -7.97 -1.08 -17.71
C PRO A 19 -6.91 -1.97 -17.08
N GLN A 20 -5.82 -1.36 -16.60
CA GLN A 20 -4.79 -2.08 -15.85
C GLN A 20 -5.29 -2.34 -14.43
N TYR A 21 -5.59 -3.60 -14.13
CA TYR A 21 -5.97 -4.03 -12.79
C TYR A 21 -4.73 -4.30 -11.95
N ILE A 22 -4.73 -3.78 -10.73
CA ILE A 22 -3.72 -4.14 -9.72
C ILE A 22 -4.10 -5.50 -9.16
N THR A 23 -3.26 -6.50 -9.40
CA THR A 23 -3.38 -7.80 -8.72
C THR A 23 -2.69 -7.68 -7.36
N PRO A 24 -3.41 -7.83 -6.24
CA PRO A 24 -2.85 -7.71 -4.91
C PRO A 24 -1.93 -8.90 -4.58
N ASP A 25 -0.85 -8.64 -3.86
CA ASP A 25 0.08 -9.67 -3.35
C ASP A 25 -0.43 -10.31 -2.04
N ILE A 26 -1.33 -9.61 -1.34
CA ILE A 26 -1.84 -10.01 -0.03
C ILE A 26 -3.32 -9.70 0.04
N TYR A 27 -4.08 -10.57 0.69
CA TYR A 27 -5.48 -10.36 1.03
C TYR A 27 -5.63 -10.32 2.54
N VAL A 28 -6.42 -9.36 3.01
CA VAL A 28 -6.78 -9.18 4.42
C VAL A 28 -8.29 -9.23 4.52
N TYR A 29 -8.80 -10.21 5.25
CA TYR A 29 -10.23 -10.39 5.46
C TYR A 29 -10.54 -10.25 6.94
N LYS A 30 -11.72 -9.70 7.25
CA LYS A 30 -12.26 -9.74 8.60
C LYS A 30 -13.09 -11.02 8.73
N PHE A 31 -12.72 -11.90 9.64
CA PHE A 31 -13.50 -13.08 10.01
C PHE A 31 -13.84 -12.97 11.49
N GLU A 32 -15.12 -12.87 11.81
CA GLU A 32 -15.60 -12.51 13.15
C GLU A 32 -14.94 -11.21 13.64
N ASP A 33 -14.15 -11.27 14.72
CA ASP A 33 -13.41 -10.15 15.29
C ASP A 33 -11.90 -10.20 15.05
N GLU A 34 -11.44 -11.09 14.16
CA GLU A 34 -10.04 -11.22 13.79
C GLU A 34 -9.79 -10.90 12.31
N PHE A 35 -8.57 -10.43 12.04
CA PHE A 35 -8.11 -10.17 10.67
C PHE A 35 -7.24 -11.33 10.20
N VAL A 36 -7.72 -12.02 9.17
CA VAL A 36 -7.02 -13.13 8.53
C VAL A 36 -6.23 -12.61 7.34
N ILE A 37 -4.93 -12.93 7.31
CA ILE A 37 -4.01 -12.53 6.24
C ILE A 37 -3.73 -13.76 5.36
N MET A 38 -3.96 -13.62 4.07
CA MET A 38 -3.60 -14.62 3.05
C MET A 38 -2.65 -14.02 2.04
N LEU A 39 -1.54 -14.71 1.76
CA LEU A 39 -0.68 -14.31 0.65
C LEU A 39 -1.30 -14.77 -0.67
N ASN A 40 -1.19 -13.93 -1.69
CA ASN A 40 -1.54 -14.33 -3.03
C ASN A 40 -0.40 -15.19 -3.61
N ASP A 41 -0.67 -16.49 -3.73
CA ASP A 41 0.24 -17.43 -4.40
C ASP A 41 -0.07 -17.56 -5.91
N ASP A 42 -1.13 -16.91 -6.41
CA ASP A 42 -1.47 -16.97 -7.83
C ASP A 42 -0.37 -16.32 -8.68
N GLY A 43 0.17 -17.13 -9.59
CA GLY A 43 1.28 -16.74 -10.47
C GLY A 43 2.68 -17.13 -10.00
N MET A 44 2.84 -17.66 -8.78
CA MET A 44 4.13 -18.19 -8.32
C MET A 44 4.21 -19.71 -8.53
N PRO A 45 5.04 -20.21 -9.47
CA PRO A 45 5.19 -21.65 -9.66
C PRO A 45 5.79 -22.29 -8.40
N LYS A 46 5.26 -23.44 -7.98
CA LYS A 46 5.85 -24.25 -6.89
C LYS A 46 7.21 -24.79 -7.35
N LEU A 47 8.26 -24.02 -7.12
CA LEU A 47 9.62 -24.37 -7.53
C LEU A 47 10.08 -25.62 -6.77
N ARG A 48 10.47 -26.63 -7.52
CA ARG A 48 11.03 -27.87 -7.00
C ARG A 48 12.29 -28.22 -7.77
N VAL A 49 13.27 -28.74 -7.05
CA VAL A 49 14.47 -29.32 -7.66
C VAL A 49 14.08 -30.63 -8.35
N ASN A 50 14.46 -30.78 -9.62
CA ASN A 50 14.21 -32.00 -10.39
C ASN A 50 14.89 -33.23 -9.72
N ALA A 51 14.13 -34.30 -9.56
CA ALA A 51 14.57 -35.53 -8.89
C ALA A 51 15.72 -36.27 -9.62
N LEU A 52 15.88 -36.05 -10.93
CA LEU A 52 16.97 -36.65 -11.71
C LEU A 52 18.34 -36.18 -11.22
N TYR A 53 18.52 -34.88 -10.98
CA TYR A 53 19.79 -34.33 -10.49
C TYR A 53 20.08 -34.75 -9.04
N LYS A 54 19.04 -34.99 -8.22
CA LYS A 54 19.21 -35.55 -6.88
C LYS A 54 19.75 -36.98 -6.93
N ARG A 55 19.25 -37.81 -7.87
CA ARG A 55 19.71 -39.19 -8.06
C ARG A 55 21.13 -39.28 -8.62
N ALA A 56 21.49 -38.40 -9.56
CA ALA A 56 22.84 -38.31 -10.12
C ALA A 56 23.93 -38.01 -9.07
N ILE A 57 23.60 -37.24 -8.02
CA ILE A 57 24.52 -36.98 -6.89
C ILE A 57 24.61 -38.19 -5.94
N ASN A 58 23.53 -38.95 -5.78
CA ASN A 58 23.48 -40.11 -4.88
C ASN A 58 24.16 -41.38 -5.45
N GLY A 59 24.82 -41.29 -6.61
CA GLY A 59 25.62 -42.38 -7.18
C GLY A 59 24.87 -43.30 -8.14
N GLU A 60 23.62 -43.00 -8.49
CA GLU A 60 22.87 -43.73 -9.53
C GLU A 60 23.27 -43.23 -10.94
N GLY A 61 24.51 -43.53 -11.36
CA GLY A 61 24.99 -43.28 -12.73
C GLY A 61 26.51 -43.09 -12.89
N GLU A 62 27.06 -43.50 -14.04
CA GLU A 62 28.45 -43.22 -14.45
C GLU A 62 28.61 -41.75 -14.84
N VAL A 63 28.82 -40.89 -13.84
CA VAL A 63 29.03 -39.45 -14.03
C VAL A 63 30.44 -39.11 -13.56
N SER A 64 31.20 -38.36 -14.37
CA SER A 64 32.54 -37.91 -13.99
C SER A 64 32.50 -37.04 -12.73
N ASP A 65 33.55 -37.09 -11.92
CA ASP A 65 33.58 -36.34 -10.64
C ASP A 65 33.47 -34.82 -10.85
N SER A 66 34.04 -34.29 -11.93
CA SER A 66 33.87 -32.88 -12.32
C SER A 66 32.41 -32.50 -12.64
N THR A 67 31.65 -33.42 -13.25
CA THR A 67 30.24 -33.20 -13.55
C THR A 67 29.39 -33.31 -12.29
N LYS A 68 29.74 -34.19 -11.34
CA LYS A 68 29.07 -34.27 -10.03
C LYS A 68 29.23 -32.99 -9.22
N GLU A 69 30.44 -32.42 -9.16
CA GLU A 69 30.70 -31.16 -8.47
C GLU A 69 29.88 -30.00 -9.07
N TYR A 70 29.84 -29.90 -10.40
CA TYR A 70 29.04 -28.89 -11.10
C TYR A 70 27.55 -29.01 -10.78
N ILE A 71 26.99 -30.22 -10.83
CA ILE A 71 25.57 -30.47 -10.50
C ILE A 71 25.31 -30.09 -9.04
N GLN A 72 26.22 -30.45 -8.13
CA GLN A 72 26.10 -30.12 -6.71
C GLN A 72 26.06 -28.59 -6.47
N GLU A 73 26.92 -27.83 -7.16
CA GLU A 73 26.92 -26.37 -7.10
C GLU A 73 25.57 -25.80 -7.56
N LYS A 74 25.08 -26.22 -8.74
CA LYS A 74 23.78 -25.77 -9.27
C LYS A 74 22.62 -26.14 -8.37
N LEU A 75 22.65 -27.31 -7.73
CA LEU A 75 21.62 -27.69 -6.75
C LEU A 75 21.66 -26.83 -5.50
N ARG A 76 22.83 -26.44 -5.00
CA ARG A 76 22.96 -25.50 -3.89
C ARG A 76 22.38 -24.14 -4.27
N SER A 77 22.72 -23.61 -5.46
CA SER A 77 22.15 -22.35 -5.96
C SER A 77 20.64 -22.41 -6.11
N ALA A 78 20.09 -23.49 -6.67
CA ALA A 78 18.64 -23.67 -6.82
C ALA A 78 17.94 -23.75 -5.45
N THR A 79 18.51 -24.50 -4.51
CA THR A 79 17.97 -24.62 -3.14
C THR A 79 18.00 -23.27 -2.42
N TRP A 80 19.08 -22.51 -2.59
CA TRP A 80 19.20 -21.17 -2.04
C TRP A 80 18.14 -20.24 -2.62
N LEU A 81 17.92 -20.25 -3.94
CA LEU A 81 16.87 -19.44 -4.59
C LEU A 81 15.47 -19.76 -4.04
N ILE A 82 15.11 -21.04 -3.95
CA ILE A 82 13.81 -21.47 -3.41
C ILE A 82 13.64 -20.98 -1.97
N ARG A 83 14.67 -21.15 -1.13
CA ARG A 83 14.65 -20.67 0.25
C ARG A 83 14.50 -19.14 0.33
N SER A 84 15.21 -18.39 -0.50
CA SER A 84 15.13 -16.94 -0.56
C SER A 84 13.73 -16.44 -0.96
N ILE A 85 13.06 -17.13 -1.89
CA ILE A 85 11.68 -16.82 -2.28
C ILE A 85 10.71 -17.06 -1.12
N HIS A 86 10.77 -18.22 -0.46
CA HIS A 86 9.94 -18.52 0.70
C HIS A 86 10.21 -17.54 1.86
N GLN A 87 11.47 -17.17 2.09
CA GLN A 87 11.83 -16.18 3.10
C GLN A 87 11.21 -14.83 2.78
N ARG A 88 11.24 -14.39 1.51
CA ARG A 88 10.58 -13.15 1.08
C ARG A 88 9.08 -13.18 1.37
N GLN A 89 8.38 -14.26 1.03
CA GLN A 89 6.94 -14.42 1.31
C GLN A 89 6.66 -14.36 2.82
N LYS A 90 7.46 -15.07 3.63
CA LYS A 90 7.34 -15.05 5.09
C LYS A 90 7.57 -13.65 5.67
N THR A 91 8.53 -12.90 5.13
CA THR A 91 8.77 -11.51 5.55
C THR A 91 7.60 -10.61 5.19
N ILE A 92 7.05 -10.72 3.97
CA ILE A 92 5.87 -9.96 3.55
C ILE A 92 4.69 -10.23 4.50
N PHE A 93 4.44 -11.50 4.82
CA PHE A 93 3.39 -11.89 5.76
C PHE A 93 3.59 -11.25 7.15
N ARG A 94 4.79 -11.36 7.72
CA ARG A 94 5.12 -10.78 9.04
C ARG A 94 4.99 -9.26 9.04
N VAL A 95 5.41 -8.60 7.97
CA VAL A 95 5.23 -7.14 7.81
C VAL A 95 3.75 -6.80 7.80
N MET A 96 2.93 -7.52 7.04
CA MET A 96 1.49 -7.28 7.01
C MET A 96 0.83 -7.53 8.36
N GLU A 97 1.20 -8.60 9.06
CA GLU A 97 0.69 -8.93 10.40
C GLU A 97 1.00 -7.81 11.40
N SER A 98 2.22 -7.29 11.36
CA SER A 98 2.62 -6.12 12.15
C SER A 98 1.78 -4.88 11.79
N ILE A 99 1.61 -4.59 10.50
CA ILE A 99 0.78 -3.47 10.03
C ILE A 99 -0.67 -3.59 10.53
N VAL A 100 -1.29 -4.76 10.40
CA VAL A 100 -2.67 -5.00 10.87
C VAL A 100 -2.80 -4.77 12.36
N ARG A 101 -1.81 -5.20 13.14
CA ARG A 101 -1.77 -5.00 14.60
C ARG A 101 -1.72 -3.51 14.97
N PHE A 102 -0.84 -2.73 14.34
CA PHE A 102 -0.70 -1.30 14.60
C PHE A 102 -1.89 -0.48 14.06
N GLN A 103 -2.50 -0.93 12.95
CA GLN A 103 -3.53 -0.20 12.22
C GLN A 103 -4.92 -0.83 12.34
N ARG A 104 -5.20 -1.57 13.42
CA ARG A 104 -6.48 -2.30 13.58
C ARG A 104 -7.71 -1.41 13.34
N GLU A 105 -7.70 -0.20 13.91
CA GLU A 105 -8.81 0.75 13.74
C GLU A 105 -9.03 1.20 12.29
N PHE A 106 -7.97 1.28 11.48
CA PHE A 106 -8.10 1.56 10.05
C PHE A 106 -8.83 0.44 9.32
N PHE A 107 -8.48 -0.82 9.59
CA PHE A 107 -9.11 -1.95 8.91
C PHE A 107 -10.60 -2.07 9.29
N GLU A 108 -10.96 -1.67 10.52
CA GLU A 108 -12.34 -1.68 11.01
C GLU A 108 -13.17 -0.48 10.55
N LYS A 109 -12.62 0.74 10.63
CA LYS A 109 -13.37 2.00 10.49
C LYS A 109 -12.96 2.86 9.29
N GLY A 110 -11.92 2.46 8.57
CA GLY A 110 -11.44 3.12 7.36
C GLY A 110 -10.36 4.19 7.56
N ILE A 111 -10.07 4.92 6.49
CA ILE A 111 -8.95 5.87 6.36
C ILE A 111 -8.93 6.93 7.47
N ALA A 112 -10.10 7.36 7.96
CA ALA A 112 -10.20 8.37 9.02
C ALA A 112 -9.50 7.96 10.34
N TYR A 113 -9.36 6.65 10.57
CA TYR A 113 -8.75 6.07 11.78
C TYR A 113 -7.34 5.54 11.55
N LEU A 114 -6.69 5.92 10.45
CA LEU A 114 -5.29 5.59 10.21
C LEU A 114 -4.41 6.27 11.28
N LYS A 115 -3.60 5.45 11.97
CA LYS A 115 -2.65 5.90 12.98
C LYS A 115 -1.31 6.25 12.33
N PRO A 116 -0.55 7.22 12.87
CA PRO A 116 0.83 7.41 12.47
C PRO A 116 1.68 6.16 12.73
N MET A 117 2.47 5.77 11.74
CA MET A 117 3.38 4.63 11.86
C MET A 117 4.57 4.86 10.95
N VAL A 118 5.78 4.62 11.46
CA VAL A 118 7.02 4.71 10.70
C VAL A 118 7.62 3.33 10.47
N LEU A 119 8.52 3.22 9.48
CA LEU A 119 9.19 1.94 9.15
C LEU A 119 9.91 1.34 10.36
N ARG A 120 10.42 2.18 11.27
CA ARG A 120 11.10 1.77 12.50
C ARG A 120 10.21 0.96 13.42
N ASP A 121 8.92 1.30 13.52
CA ASP A 121 8.00 0.65 14.45
C ASP A 121 7.79 -0.82 14.06
N VAL A 122 7.54 -1.06 12.76
CA VAL A 122 7.43 -2.41 12.20
C VAL A 122 8.77 -3.15 12.21
N ALA A 123 9.87 -2.46 11.90
CA ALA A 123 11.21 -3.03 11.92
C ALA A 123 11.58 -3.57 13.31
N GLN A 124 11.23 -2.85 14.38
CA GLN A 124 11.44 -3.28 15.75
C GLN A 124 10.55 -4.46 16.14
N ASP A 125 9.26 -4.42 15.78
CA ASP A 125 8.30 -5.49 16.07
C ASP A 125 8.74 -6.84 15.47
N ILE A 126 9.21 -6.83 14.21
CA ILE A 126 9.62 -8.07 13.53
C ILE A 126 11.13 -8.37 13.63
N SER A 127 11.88 -7.56 14.38
CA SER A 127 13.34 -7.67 14.56
C SER A 127 14.12 -7.71 13.23
N MET A 128 13.83 -6.76 12.33
CA MET A 128 14.51 -6.59 11.04
C MET A 128 14.98 -5.15 10.84
N HIS A 129 15.82 -4.91 9.83
CA HIS A 129 16.26 -3.55 9.50
C HIS A 129 15.21 -2.78 8.69
N GLU A 130 15.07 -1.49 8.95
CA GLU A 130 14.17 -0.57 8.23
C GLU A 130 14.35 -0.63 6.70
N SER A 131 15.60 -0.77 6.24
CA SER A 131 15.93 -0.90 4.82
C SER A 131 15.32 -2.15 4.18
N THR A 132 15.16 -3.22 4.95
CA THR A 132 14.50 -4.45 4.49
C THR A 132 13.00 -4.26 4.40
N ILE A 133 12.38 -3.61 5.39
CA ILE A 133 10.94 -3.29 5.37
C ILE A 133 10.61 -2.38 4.19
N SER A 134 11.40 -1.33 3.97
CA SER A 134 11.23 -0.39 2.85
C SER A 134 11.27 -1.10 1.49
N ARG A 135 12.23 -2.01 1.30
CA ARG A 135 12.34 -2.80 0.06
C ARG A 135 11.19 -3.78 -0.12
N VAL A 136 10.78 -4.45 0.96
CA VAL A 136 9.72 -5.45 0.92
C VAL A 136 8.34 -4.84 0.68
N THR A 137 8.10 -3.61 1.16
CA THR A 137 6.79 -2.93 1.06
C THR A 137 6.57 -2.16 -0.23
N THR A 138 7.65 -1.84 -0.95
CA THR A 138 7.57 -1.08 -2.21
C THR A 138 6.96 -1.93 -3.32
N ASN A 139 5.99 -1.37 -4.05
CA ASN A 139 5.27 -2.05 -5.13
C ASN A 139 4.65 -3.39 -4.67
N LYS A 140 4.16 -3.43 -3.43
CA LYS A 140 3.37 -4.54 -2.90
C LYS A 140 2.01 -4.03 -2.47
N TYR A 141 0.97 -4.69 -2.94
CA TYR A 141 -0.40 -4.26 -2.73
C TYR A 141 -1.14 -5.27 -1.87
N ALA A 142 -1.91 -4.76 -0.91
CA ALA A 142 -2.81 -5.53 -0.09
C ALA A 142 -4.25 -5.19 -0.47
N TYR A 143 -5.04 -6.22 -0.72
CA TYR A 143 -6.49 -6.11 -0.73
C TYR A 143 -6.99 -6.15 0.71
N THR A 144 -7.79 -5.16 1.08
CA THR A 144 -8.30 -4.97 2.44
C THR A 144 -9.81 -4.73 2.39
N PRO A 145 -10.54 -4.80 3.52
CA PRO A 145 -11.96 -4.46 3.55
C PRO A 145 -12.26 -3.02 3.10
N GLN A 146 -11.25 -2.13 3.17
CA GLN A 146 -11.34 -0.72 2.78
C GLN A 146 -10.91 -0.46 1.32
N GLY A 147 -10.51 -1.51 0.58
CA GLY A 147 -10.00 -1.41 -0.79
C GLY A 147 -8.55 -1.90 -0.94
N ILE A 148 -7.97 -1.63 -2.11
CA ILE A 148 -6.59 -2.03 -2.45
C ILE A 148 -5.64 -0.89 -2.08
N PHE A 149 -4.63 -1.20 -1.26
CA PHE A 149 -3.62 -0.24 -0.83
C PHE A 149 -2.21 -0.79 -1.04
N GLU A 150 -1.28 0.06 -1.46
CA GLU A 150 0.14 -0.27 -1.37
C GLU A 150 0.54 -0.37 0.11
N LEU A 151 1.36 -1.35 0.49
CA LEU A 151 1.83 -1.48 1.89
C LEU A 151 2.52 -0.20 2.38
N LYS A 152 3.17 0.53 1.48
CA LYS A 152 3.83 1.79 1.79
C LYS A 152 2.87 2.88 2.31
N TYR A 153 1.58 2.81 1.94
CA TYR A 153 0.55 3.76 2.34
C TYR A 153 0.38 3.85 3.86
N PHE A 154 0.59 2.74 4.57
CA PHE A 154 0.46 2.68 6.02
C PHE A 154 1.59 3.41 6.76
N PHE A 155 2.72 3.67 6.10
CA PHE A 155 3.83 4.42 6.70
C PHE A 155 3.69 5.90 6.40
N ASN A 156 3.21 6.63 7.39
CA ASN A 156 2.88 8.03 7.23
C ASN A 156 3.43 8.85 8.41
N SER A 157 3.74 10.12 8.14
CA SER A 157 4.19 11.05 9.17
C SER A 157 3.03 11.43 10.09
N SER A 158 3.31 11.51 11.38
CA SER A 158 2.40 12.02 12.40
C SER A 158 2.15 13.52 12.25
N ILE A 159 0.92 13.94 12.47
CA ILE A 159 0.52 15.33 12.67
C ILE A 159 -0.04 15.47 14.09
N SER A 160 0.39 16.51 14.79
CA SER A 160 -0.06 16.82 16.14
C SER A 160 -1.53 17.22 16.16
N ARG A 161 -2.25 16.78 17.20
CA ARG A 161 -3.58 17.30 17.54
C ARG A 161 -3.47 18.29 18.69
N ILE A 162 -4.49 19.14 18.82
CA ILE A 162 -4.63 20.05 19.97
C ILE A 162 -4.87 19.23 21.25
N HIS A 163 -5.70 18.18 21.13
CA HIS A 163 -6.01 17.25 22.20
C HIS A 163 -6.09 15.81 21.65
N GLY A 164 -5.49 14.84 22.37
CA GLY A 164 -5.55 13.40 22.06
C GLY A 164 -4.38 12.85 21.24
N GLU A 165 -4.55 11.62 20.72
CA GLU A 165 -3.53 10.92 19.94
C GLU A 165 -3.26 11.59 18.58
N ALA A 166 -2.01 11.56 18.13
CA ALA A 166 -1.58 12.10 16.85
C ALA A 166 -2.32 11.43 15.67
N ILE A 167 -2.54 12.18 14.59
CA ILE A 167 -3.26 11.72 13.39
C ILE A 167 -2.30 11.53 12.22
N ALA A 168 -2.57 10.51 11.40
CA ALA A 168 -1.85 10.31 10.15
C ALA A 168 -2.09 11.47 9.16
N SER A 169 -1.04 11.88 8.46
CA SER A 169 -1.15 12.87 7.38
C SER A 169 -2.15 12.47 6.28
N ALA A 170 -2.30 11.19 5.98
CA ALA A 170 -3.27 10.70 5.00
C ALA A 170 -4.73 10.87 5.48
N SER A 171 -5.02 10.67 6.77
CA SER A 171 -6.36 10.91 7.33
C SER A 171 -6.75 12.38 7.26
N VAL A 172 -5.78 13.28 7.48
CA VAL A 172 -5.97 14.73 7.31
C VAL A 172 -6.29 15.07 5.85
N GLN A 173 -5.54 14.49 4.89
CA GLN A 173 -5.82 14.69 3.46
C GLN A 173 -7.23 14.24 3.11
N ASP A 174 -7.67 13.09 3.63
CA ASP A 174 -9.04 12.61 3.41
C ASP A 174 -10.08 13.53 4.03
N LYS A 175 -9.84 14.06 5.23
CA LYS A 175 -10.73 15.03 5.88
C LYS A 175 -10.82 16.34 5.09
N ILE A 176 -9.70 16.85 4.57
CA ILE A 176 -9.69 18.01 3.65
C ILE A 176 -10.52 17.69 2.40
N ARG A 177 -10.36 16.50 1.82
CA ARG A 177 -11.15 16.07 0.67
C ARG A 177 -12.64 16.04 0.99
N GLN A 178 -13.05 15.49 2.12
CA GLN A 178 -14.45 15.46 2.55
C GLN A 178 -15.02 16.88 2.71
N ILE A 179 -14.27 17.79 3.35
CA ILE A 179 -14.65 19.21 3.48
C ILE A 179 -14.88 19.84 2.10
N ILE A 180 -13.94 19.64 1.16
CA ILE A 180 -14.04 20.19 -0.19
C ILE A 180 -15.20 19.57 -0.97
N VAL A 181 -15.46 18.26 -0.84
CA VAL A 181 -16.59 17.61 -1.51
C VAL A 181 -17.93 18.09 -0.95
N SER A 182 -18.00 18.37 0.35
CA SER A 182 -19.19 18.91 1.01
C SER A 182 -19.36 20.43 0.85
N GLU A 183 -18.42 21.12 0.20
CA GLU A 183 -18.45 22.57 0.09
C GLU A 183 -19.52 23.06 -0.89
N ASN A 184 -20.02 24.27 -0.69
CA ASN A 184 -20.92 24.90 -1.66
C ASN A 184 -20.12 25.32 -2.92
N PRO A 185 -20.42 24.79 -4.12
CA PRO A 185 -19.68 25.13 -5.35
C PRO A 185 -19.73 26.61 -5.71
N LYS A 186 -20.76 27.35 -5.25
CA LYS A 186 -20.89 28.80 -5.47
C LYS A 186 -19.99 29.63 -4.54
N LYS A 187 -19.58 29.05 -3.42
CA LYS A 187 -18.71 29.71 -2.42
C LYS A 187 -17.72 28.69 -1.83
N PRO A 188 -16.75 28.23 -2.64
CA PRO A 188 -15.76 27.25 -2.18
C PRO A 188 -14.94 27.79 -1.02
N TYR A 189 -14.55 26.91 -0.09
CA TYR A 189 -13.80 27.29 1.09
C TYR A 189 -12.35 27.65 0.72
N SER A 190 -11.85 28.75 1.32
CA SER A 190 -10.44 29.12 1.21
C SER A 190 -9.56 28.17 2.04
N ASP A 191 -8.27 28.08 1.72
CA ASP A 191 -7.34 27.26 2.50
C ASP A 191 -7.30 27.70 3.99
N SER A 192 -7.49 29.00 4.28
CA SER A 192 -7.64 29.49 5.66
C SER A 192 -8.90 28.95 6.33
N LYS A 193 -10.04 28.95 5.62
CA LYS A 193 -11.30 28.46 6.20
C LYS A 193 -11.27 26.96 6.45
N ILE A 194 -10.61 26.20 5.57
CA ILE A 194 -10.39 24.76 5.78
C ILE A 194 -9.50 24.54 7.02
N SER A 195 -8.48 25.38 7.23
CA SER A 195 -7.65 25.37 8.45
C SER A 195 -8.49 25.53 9.72
N GLU A 196 -9.36 26.53 9.78
CA GLU A 196 -10.26 26.78 10.91
C GLU A 196 -11.21 25.59 11.17
N LEU A 197 -11.81 25.04 10.11
CA LEU A 197 -12.70 23.87 10.24
C LEU A 197 -11.99 22.62 10.75
N LEU A 198 -10.70 22.48 10.44
CA LEU A 198 -9.87 21.39 10.98
C LEU A 198 -9.52 21.64 12.46
N GLU A 199 -9.28 22.88 12.84
CA GLU A 199 -9.04 23.29 14.23
C GLU A 199 -10.26 23.01 15.11
N GLU A 200 -11.46 23.36 14.64
CA GLU A 200 -12.75 22.99 15.26
C GLU A 200 -12.90 21.47 15.45
N ALA A 201 -12.25 20.69 14.58
CA ALA A 201 -12.22 19.24 14.63
C ALA A 201 -10.97 18.67 15.35
N ASN A 202 -10.33 19.46 16.22
CA ASN A 202 -9.15 19.15 17.03
C ASN A 202 -7.86 18.83 16.26
N ILE A 203 -7.71 19.37 15.05
CA ILE A 203 -6.53 19.14 14.20
C ILE A 203 -5.83 20.49 13.95
N ASP A 204 -4.66 20.69 14.58
CA ASP A 204 -3.86 21.91 14.40
C ASP A 204 -2.95 21.79 13.17
N ILE A 205 -3.27 22.55 12.12
CA ILE A 205 -2.53 22.56 10.86
C ILE A 205 -2.49 23.98 10.33
N ALA A 206 -1.29 24.41 9.92
CA ALA A 206 -1.10 25.69 9.25
C ALA A 206 -1.70 25.71 7.83
N ARG A 207 -2.25 26.86 7.43
CA ARG A 207 -2.75 27.14 6.07
C ARG A 207 -1.83 26.65 4.92
N ARG A 208 -0.51 26.85 5.04
CA ARG A 208 0.46 26.43 4.00
C ARG A 208 0.48 24.92 3.82
N THR A 209 0.31 24.17 4.91
CA THR A 209 0.23 22.70 4.91
C THR A 209 -1.07 22.22 4.25
N VAL A 210 -2.20 22.90 4.52
CA VAL A 210 -3.47 22.64 3.81
C VAL A 210 -3.32 22.85 2.30
N ALA A 211 -2.71 23.96 1.88
CA ALA A 211 -2.46 24.24 0.47
C ALA A 211 -1.58 23.15 -0.19
N LYS A 212 -0.50 22.73 0.48
CA LYS A 212 0.37 21.64 0.02
C LYS A 212 -0.41 20.33 -0.16
N TYR A 213 -1.23 19.94 0.81
CA TYR A 213 -2.05 18.73 0.72
C TYR A 213 -3.11 18.80 -0.38
N ARG A 214 -3.74 19.97 -0.56
CA ARG A 214 -4.67 20.23 -1.66
C ARG A 214 -4.02 20.02 -3.03
N GLU A 215 -2.81 20.55 -3.22
CA GLU A 215 -2.04 20.39 -4.45
C GLU A 215 -1.64 18.94 -4.72
N MET A 216 -1.21 18.20 -3.69
CA MET A 216 -0.93 16.76 -3.80
C MET A 216 -2.16 15.96 -4.26
N MET A 217 -3.35 16.38 -3.82
CA MET A 217 -4.63 15.80 -4.26
C MET A 217 -5.12 16.32 -5.61
N LYS A 218 -4.33 17.15 -6.32
CA LYS A 218 -4.66 17.78 -7.61
C LYS A 218 -5.95 18.62 -7.57
N VAL A 219 -6.32 19.15 -6.40
CA VAL A 219 -7.49 20.00 -6.25
C VAL A 219 -7.12 21.46 -6.50
N LEU A 220 -7.92 22.16 -7.31
CA LEU A 220 -7.65 23.57 -7.64
C LEU A 220 -7.87 24.51 -6.43
N PRO A 221 -7.24 25.70 -6.43
CA PRO A 221 -7.50 26.73 -5.42
C PRO A 221 -8.96 27.20 -5.45
N SER A 222 -9.46 27.69 -4.33
CA SER A 222 -10.86 28.12 -4.17
C SER A 222 -11.33 29.10 -5.25
N SER A 223 -10.46 30.02 -5.70
CA SER A 223 -10.78 30.97 -6.78
C SER A 223 -11.13 30.32 -8.11
N LYS A 224 -10.53 29.15 -8.41
CA LYS A 224 -10.76 28.38 -9.64
C LYS A 224 -11.81 27.28 -9.48
N ARG A 225 -12.22 26.96 -8.23
CA ARG A 225 -13.28 25.97 -7.95
C ARG A 225 -14.68 26.58 -8.01
N LYS A 226 -14.80 27.90 -7.93
CA LYS A 226 -16.10 28.59 -7.91
C LYS A 226 -16.83 28.36 -9.23
N GLN A 227 -18.01 27.75 -9.16
CA GLN A 227 -18.93 27.59 -10.27
C GLN A 227 -20.05 28.64 -10.16
N PHE A 228 -20.37 29.29 -11.28
CA PHE A 228 -21.43 30.31 -11.36
C PHE A 228 -22.76 29.70 -11.77
#